data_AF-A0A4S8LEE6-F1
#
_entry.id   AF-A0A4S8LEE6-F1
#
_cell.length_a   1.000
_cell.length_b   1.000
_cell.length_c   1.000
_cell.angle_alpha   90.00
_cell.angle_beta   90.00
_cell.angle_gamma   90.00
#
_symmetry.space_group_name_H-M   'P 1'
#
loop_
_entity.id
_entity.type
_entity.pdbx_description
1 polymer ?
#
loop_
_entity_poly.entity_id
_entity_poly.type
_entity_poly.pdbx_seq_one_letter_code
_entity_poly.pdbx_strand_id
1 'polypeptide(L)'
;MSSLRKSGLQKEVLNLYRRALRMVKTKPASKQHKFSLFVRYTFRTNASSVSPRNVSTIEHLLRKGKRQLEVYEEPSVKDCWVSEEMKRWDETNRALLRSKS
;
A
#
# COMPACT_ATOMS: atom_id res chain seq x y z
N MET A 1 -4.86 16.14 -21.97
CA MET A 1 -4.98 16.28 -20.49
C MET A 1 -3.63 16.73 -19.95
N SER A 2 -3.54 17.92 -19.35
CA SER A 2 -2.33 18.37 -18.66
C SER A 2 -1.95 17.35 -17.59
N SER A 3 -0.84 16.63 -17.78
CA SER A 3 -0.26 15.80 -16.73
C SER A 3 0.23 16.75 -15.63
N LEU A 4 -0.63 17.02 -14.65
CA LEU A 4 -0.27 17.79 -13.46
C LEU A 4 1.04 17.23 -12.90
N ARG A 5 2.09 18.08 -12.91
CA ARG A 5 3.43 17.71 -12.46
C ARG A 5 3.34 17.36 -10.98
N LYS A 6 3.61 16.09 -10.67
CA LYS A 6 3.61 15.61 -9.28
C LYS A 6 4.76 16.23 -8.51
N SER A 7 4.49 16.65 -7.28
CA SER A 7 5.54 17.14 -6.37
C SER A 7 6.56 16.03 -6.07
N GLY A 8 7.74 16.40 -5.57
CA GLY A 8 8.76 15.43 -5.16
C GLY A 8 8.20 14.40 -4.16
N LEU A 9 7.50 14.89 -3.14
CA LEU A 9 6.86 14.06 -2.13
C LEU A 9 5.81 13.09 -2.72
N GLN A 10 4.96 13.57 -3.63
CA GLN A 10 3.99 12.70 -4.31
C GLN A 10 4.68 11.60 -5.13
N LYS A 11 5.80 11.92 -5.80
CA LYS A 11 6.59 10.93 -6.52
C LYS A 11 7.19 9.89 -5.57
N GLU A 12 7.67 10.31 -4.40
CA GLU A 12 8.18 9.38 -3.37
C GLU A 12 7.13 8.41 -2.87
N VAL A 13 5.92 8.90 -2.55
CA VAL A 13 4.79 8.04 -2.14
C VAL A 13 4.46 7.02 -3.21
N LEU A 14 4.39 7.45 -4.48
CA LEU A 14 4.13 6.54 -5.59
C LEU A 14 5.26 5.54 -5.83
N ASN A 15 6.52 5.95 -5.65
CA ASN A 15 7.66 5.06 -5.79
C ASN A 15 7.67 4.00 -4.69
N LEU A 16 7.37 4.38 -3.45
CA LEU A 16 7.22 3.45 -2.33
C LEU A 16 6.09 2.46 -2.60
N TYR A 17 4.93 2.92 -3.06
CA TYR A 17 3.81 2.04 -3.41
C TYR A 17 4.18 1.03 -4.49
N ARG A 18 4.81 1.48 -5.59
CA ARG A 18 5.26 0.59 -6.67
C ARG A 18 6.32 -0.41 -6.21
N ARG A 19 7.25 0.00 -5.35
CA ARG A 19 8.26 -0.88 -4.75
C ARG A 19 7.58 -1.95 -3.90
N ALA A 20 6.62 -1.56 -3.06
CA ALA A 20 5.84 -2.50 -2.26
C ALA A 20 5.08 -3.53 -3.12
N LEU A 21 4.45 -3.10 -4.23
CA LEU A 21 3.80 -4.01 -5.17
C LEU A 21 4.79 -4.95 -5.89
N ARG A 22 6.03 -4.53 -6.12
CA ARG A 22 7.07 -5.43 -6.65
C ARG A 22 7.53 -6.43 -5.60
N MET A 23 7.71 -6.01 -4.35
CA MET A 23 8.02 -6.90 -3.23
C MET A 23 6.98 -8.01 -3.09
N VAL A 24 5.69 -7.70 -3.25
CA VAL A 24 4.63 -8.74 -3.22
C VAL A 24 4.93 -9.90 -4.18
N LYS A 25 5.46 -9.61 -5.37
CA LYS A 25 5.77 -10.63 -6.40
C LYS A 25 6.94 -11.53 -6.02
N THR A 26 7.77 -11.14 -5.06
CA THR A 26 8.89 -11.97 -4.57
C THR A 26 8.47 -12.95 -3.48
N LYS A 27 7.23 -12.85 -2.98
CA LYS A 27 6.69 -13.71 -1.92
C LYS A 27 6.07 -14.99 -2.47
N PRO A 28 5.96 -16.07 -1.66
CA PRO A 28 5.33 -17.31 -2.08
C PRO A 28 3.93 -17.05 -2.64
N ALA A 29 3.59 -17.67 -3.77
CA ALA A 29 2.32 -17.44 -4.48
C ALA A 29 1.10 -17.55 -3.55
N SER A 30 1.09 -18.54 -2.65
CA SER A 30 0.03 -18.77 -1.67
C SER A 30 -0.14 -17.63 -0.66
N LYS A 31 0.87 -16.78 -0.45
CA LYS A 31 0.86 -15.68 0.51
C LYS A 31 0.80 -14.29 -0.13
N GLN A 32 1.02 -14.17 -1.45
CA GLN A 32 1.02 -12.87 -2.15
C GLN A 32 -0.28 -12.08 -1.95
N HIS A 33 -1.43 -12.75 -1.87
CA HIS A 33 -2.72 -12.09 -1.64
C HIS A 33 -2.75 -11.31 -0.31
N LYS A 34 -2.12 -11.83 0.76
CA LYS A 34 -2.06 -11.17 2.07
C LYS A 34 -1.20 -9.91 2.02
N PHE A 35 -0.02 -9.98 1.40
CA PHE A 35 0.84 -8.81 1.21
C PHE A 35 0.18 -7.76 0.31
N SER A 36 -0.46 -8.19 -0.78
CA SER A 36 -1.19 -7.29 -1.68
C SER A 36 -2.31 -6.55 -0.95
N LEU A 37 -3.10 -7.27 -0.15
CA LEU A 37 -4.15 -6.70 0.69
C LEU A 37 -3.57 -5.70 1.68
N PHE A 38 -2.56 -6.10 2.44
CA PHE A 38 -1.89 -5.23 3.41
C PHE A 38 -1.40 -3.92 2.77
N VAL A 39 -0.71 -4.00 1.63
CA VAL A 39 -0.19 -2.84 0.90
C VAL A 39 -1.34 -1.95 0.41
N ARG A 40 -2.35 -2.53 -0.24
CA ARG A 40 -3.49 -1.76 -0.79
C ARG A 40 -4.29 -1.06 0.30
N TYR A 41 -4.65 -1.79 1.36
CA TYR A 41 -5.36 -1.25 2.50
C TYR A 41 -4.58 -0.10 3.12
N THR A 42 -3.30 -0.31 3.46
CA THR A 42 -2.47 0.69 4.15
C THR A 42 -2.38 2.00 3.35
N PHE A 43 -2.09 1.92 2.05
CA PHE A 43 -1.97 3.11 1.22
C PHE A 43 -3.33 3.81 1.00
N ARG A 44 -4.42 3.05 0.87
CA ARG A 44 -5.76 3.61 0.67
C ARG A 44 -6.27 4.30 1.94
N THR A 45 -6.15 3.65 3.08
CA THR A 45 -6.54 4.20 4.38
C THR A 45 -5.75 5.47 4.72
N ASN A 46 -4.43 5.47 4.48
CA ASN A 46 -3.63 6.68 4.68
C ASN A 46 -4.02 7.80 3.71
N ALA A 47 -4.29 7.47 2.44
CA ALA A 47 -4.71 8.47 1.45
C ALA A 47 -6.09 9.08 1.74
N SER A 48 -6.99 8.36 2.41
CA SER A 48 -8.31 8.89 2.82
C SER A 48 -8.29 9.62 4.16
N SER A 49 -7.35 9.28 5.06
CA SER A 49 -7.29 9.85 6.42
C SER A 49 -6.31 11.02 6.57
N VAL A 50 -5.30 11.12 5.71
CA VAL A 50 -4.26 12.15 5.81
C VAL A 50 -4.50 13.24 4.77
N SER A 51 -4.70 14.47 5.24
CA SER A 51 -4.78 15.65 4.38
C SER A 51 -3.49 15.80 3.55
N PRO A 52 -3.58 16.05 2.23
CA PRO A 52 -2.40 16.34 1.39
C PRO A 52 -1.57 17.54 1.86
N ARG A 53 -2.16 18.42 2.69
CA ARG A 53 -1.47 19.58 3.28
C ARG A 53 -0.64 19.22 4.51
N ASN A 54 -0.86 18.06 5.13
CA ASN A 54 -0.11 17.62 6.30
C ASN A 54 1.19 16.92 5.90
N VAL A 55 2.14 17.72 5.39
CA VAL A 55 3.42 17.25 4.85
C VAL A 55 4.22 16.45 5.88
N SER A 56 4.30 16.92 7.13
CA SER A 56 5.05 16.25 8.20
C SER A 56 4.54 14.83 8.47
N THR A 57 3.22 14.64 8.50
CA THR A 57 2.62 13.30 8.65
C THR A 57 2.94 12.41 7.47
N ILE A 58 2.88 12.93 6.25
CA ILE A 58 3.21 12.15 5.03
C ILE A 58 4.69 11.72 5.06
N GLU A 59 5.60 12.60 5.45
CA GLU A 59 7.03 12.27 5.59
C GLU A 59 7.29 11.23 6.67
N HIS A 60 6.59 11.33 7.81
CA HIS A 60 6.65 10.31 8.86
C HIS A 60 6.19 8.95 8.35
N LEU A 61 5.03 8.90 7.68
CA LEU A 61 4.48 7.67 7.09
C LEU A 61 5.39 7.10 6.01
N LEU A 62 6.01 7.94 5.18
CA LEU A 62 7.00 7.52 4.18
C LEU A 62 8.21 6.85 4.84
N ARG A 63 8.78 7.47 5.88
CA ARG A 63 9.92 6.88 6.61
C ARG A 63 9.54 5.54 7.26
N LYS A 64 8.38 5.49 7.92
CA LYS A 64 7.86 4.26 8.53
C LYS A 64 7.64 3.16 7.48
N GLY A 65 7.01 3.51 6.36
CA GLY A 65 6.73 2.57 5.27
C GLY A 65 7.99 2.06 4.57
N LYS A 66 9.01 2.92 4.38
CA LYS A 66 10.34 2.50 3.85
C LYS A 66 10.98 1.43 4.73
N ARG A 67 11.06 1.66 6.05
CA ARG A 67 11.60 0.69 7.01
C ARG A 67 10.82 -0.62 7.04
N GLN A 68 9.49 -0.54 7.04
CA GLN A 68 8.64 -1.74 7.01
C GLN A 68 8.83 -2.54 5.72
N LEU A 69 8.99 -1.84 4.59
CA LEU A 69 9.22 -2.50 3.31
C LEU A 69 10.59 -3.18 3.24
N GLU A 70 11.63 -2.59 3.83
CA GLU A 70 12.96 -3.23 3.95
C GLU A 70 12.85 -4.59 4.66
N VAL A 71 12.16 -4.63 5.80
CA VAL A 71 11.89 -5.90 6.52
C VAL A 71 11.11 -6.88 5.65
N TYR A 72 10.09 -6.41 4.94
CA TYR A 72 9.32 -7.27 4.05
C TYR A 72 10.04 -7.64 2.77
N GLU A 73 11.15 -7.01 2.39
CA GLU A 73 11.93 -7.44 1.23
C GLU A 73 12.85 -8.62 1.57
N GLU A 74 13.14 -8.83 2.86
CA GLU A 74 13.95 -9.96 3.32
C GLU A 74 13.41 -11.30 2.80
N PRO A 75 14.27 -12.14 2.19
CA PRO A 75 13.86 -13.45 1.69
C PRO A 75 13.30 -14.36 2.79
N SER A 76 13.73 -14.21 4.04
CA SER A 76 13.25 -14.98 5.18
C SER A 76 11.79 -14.68 5.55
N VAL A 77 11.29 -13.48 5.23
CA VAL A 77 9.91 -13.09 5.51
C VAL A 77 8.99 -13.60 4.41
N LYS A 78 8.27 -14.69 4.70
CA LYS A 78 7.42 -15.40 3.73
C LYS A 78 5.93 -15.13 3.88
N ASP A 79 5.49 -14.60 5.01
CA ASP A 79 4.08 -14.32 5.31
C ASP A 79 3.94 -12.99 6.07
N CYS A 80 2.76 -12.40 6.03
CA CYS A 80 2.39 -11.23 6.82
C CYS A 80 1.02 -11.47 7.48
N TRP A 81 0.76 -10.83 8.61
CA TRP A 81 -0.58 -10.86 9.19
C TRP A 81 -1.52 -9.89 8.47
N VAL A 82 -2.79 -10.25 8.35
CA VAL A 82 -3.86 -9.39 7.85
C VAL A 82 -5.00 -9.42 8.85
N SER A 83 -5.49 -8.24 9.25
CA SER A 83 -6.57 -8.12 10.22
C SER A 83 -7.91 -8.50 9.61
N GLU A 84 -8.89 -8.78 10.46
CA GLU A 84 -10.26 -9.02 10.00
C GLU A 84 -10.86 -7.79 9.33
N GLU A 85 -10.51 -6.59 9.82
CA GLU A 85 -10.88 -5.33 9.18
C GLU A 85 -10.35 -5.23 7.74
N MET A 86 -9.09 -5.61 7.50
CA MET A 86 -8.50 -5.61 6.15
C MET A 86 -9.26 -6.55 5.22
N LYS A 87 -9.66 -7.74 5.70
CA LYS A 87 -10.43 -8.69 4.89
C LYS A 87 -11.80 -8.12 4.50
N ARG A 88 -12.54 -7.58 5.49
CA ARG A 88 -13.83 -6.93 5.25
C ARG A 88 -13.73 -5.76 4.26
N TRP A 89 -12.65 -4.98 4.36
CA TRP A 89 -12.35 -3.90 3.41
C TRP A 89 -12.16 -4.43 1.98
N ASP A 90 -11.44 -5.55 1.80
CA ASP A 90 -11.24 -6.16 0.48
C ASP A 90 -12.56 -6.69 -0.11
N GLU A 91 -13.35 -7.40 0.70
CA GLU A 91 -14.66 -7.92 0.32
C GLU A 91 -15.60 -6.80 -0.17
N THR A 92 -15.67 -5.71 0.60
CA THR A 92 -16.47 -4.53 0.26
C THR A 92 -16.01 -3.91 -1.06
N ASN A 93 -14.70 -3.69 -1.23
CA ASN A 93 -14.18 -3.11 -2.46
C ASN A 93 -14.41 -3.99 -3.69
N ARG A 94 -14.27 -5.32 -3.54
CA ARG A 94 -14.56 -6.25 -4.63
C ARG A 94 -16.05 -6.28 -4.98
N ALA A 95 -16.94 -6.20 -3.99
CA ALA A 95 -18.38 -6.11 -4.23
C ALA A 95 -18.73 -4.84 -5.01
N LEU A 96 -18.16 -3.70 -4.63
CA LEU A 96 -18.36 -2.42 -5.33
C LEU A 96 -17.83 -2.43 -6.77
N LEU A 97 -16.74 -3.16 -7.04
CA LEU A 97 -16.22 -3.31 -8.40
C LEU A 97 -17.13 -4.19 -9.26
N ARG A 98 -17.69 -5.26 -8.68
CA ARG A 98 -18.63 -6.16 -9.37
C ARG A 98 -19.96 -5.49 -9.69
N SER A 99 -20.47 -4.62 -8.81
CA SER A 99 -21.74 -3.91 -9.04
C SER A 99 -21.66 -2.78 -10.07
N LYS A 100 -20.45 -2.42 -10.51
CA LYS A 100 -20.20 -1.33 -11.47
C LYS A 100 -19.81 -1.83 -12.87
N SER A 101 -19.78 -3.15 -13.06
CA SER A 101 -19.43 -3.82 -14.32
C SER A 101 -20.64 -4.53 -14.91
#